data_AF-A0A8B2U271-F1
#
_entry.id   AF-A0A8B2U271-F1
#
_cell.length_a   1.000
_cell.length_b   1.000
_cell.length_c   1.000
_cell.angle_alpha   90.00
_cell.angle_beta   90.00
_cell.angle_gamma   90.00
#
_symmetry.space_group_name_H-M   'P 1'
#
loop_
_entity.id
_entity.type
_entity.pdbx_description
1 polymer ?
#
loop_
_entity_poly.entity_id
_entity_poly.type
_entity_poly.pdbx_seq_one_letter_code
_entity_poly.pdbx_strand_id
1 'polypeptide(L)'
;MMEQTRISLTELWEMINEIKGRITALEQQRNFNPDEIWTAKEVAAYARVSYGYLMQKLIHEPHFPQSVGTAKKNAPKKYRAGEIIRYFENRNI
;
A
#
# COMPACT_ATOMS: atom_id res chain seq x y z
N MET A 1 22.09 9.55 35.39
CA MET A 1 21.69 8.12 35.44
C MET A 1 20.43 8.00 34.62
N MET A 2 20.42 7.22 33.54
CA MET A 2 19.17 6.88 32.84
C MET A 2 18.55 5.69 33.57
N GLU A 3 17.35 5.86 34.13
CA GLU A 3 16.59 4.73 34.67
C GLU A 3 16.22 3.80 33.51
N GLN A 4 16.72 2.58 33.56
CA GLN A 4 16.31 1.52 32.66
C GLN A 4 14.87 1.14 33.03
N THR A 5 13.89 1.60 32.26
CA THR A 5 12.49 1.25 32.46
C THR A 5 12.34 -0.27 32.32
N ARG A 6 12.16 -0.98 33.43
CA ARG A 6 11.90 -2.42 33.43
C ARG A 6 10.42 -2.65 33.17
N ILE A 7 10.08 -2.92 31.92
CA ILE A 7 8.76 -3.41 31.51
C ILE A 7 8.67 -4.92 31.72
N SER A 8 7.57 -5.38 32.31
CA SER A 8 7.27 -6.80 32.40
C SER A 8 6.90 -7.37 31.02
N LEU A 9 7.03 -8.69 30.85
CA LEU A 9 6.61 -9.37 29.61
C LEU A 9 5.12 -9.20 29.34
N THR A 10 4.29 -9.11 30.38
CA THR A 10 2.85 -8.91 30.26
C THR A 10 2.52 -7.53 29.71
N GLU A 11 3.14 -6.48 30.26
CA GLU A 11 2.97 -5.11 29.77
C GLU A 11 3.44 -4.97 28.32
N LEU A 12 4.56 -5.61 27.96
CA LEU A 12 5.03 -5.65 26.57
C LEU A 12 4.00 -6.31 25.63
N TRP A 13 3.36 -7.39 26.07
CA TRP A 13 2.36 -8.09 25.27
C TRP A 13 1.07 -7.26 25.14
N GLU A 14 0.64 -6.58 26.20
CA GLU A 14 -0.50 -5.66 26.11
C GLU A 14 -0.24 -4.52 25.11
N MET A 15 0.96 -3.92 25.15
CA MET A 15 1.36 -2.89 24.20
C MET A 15 1.37 -3.38 22.75
N ILE A 16 1.88 -4.59 22.50
CA ILE A 16 1.88 -5.18 21.15
C ILE A 16 0.46 -5.44 20.66
N ASN A 17 -0.45 -5.92 21.53
CA ASN A 17 -1.85 -6.14 21.16
C ASN A 17 -2.59 -4.83 20.86
N GLU A 18 -2.35 -3.78 21.65
CA GLU A 18 -2.92 -2.45 21.39
C GLU A 18 -2.44 -1.91 20.04
N ILE A 19 -1.14 -2.00 19.76
CA ILE A 19 -0.56 -1.56 18.49
C ILE A 19 -1.15 -2.34 17.31
N LYS A 20 -1.28 -3.67 17.43
CA LYS A 20 -1.93 -4.50 16.40
C LYS A 20 -3.37 -4.06 16.16
N GLY A 21 -4.16 -3.87 17.21
CA GLY A 21 -5.55 -3.41 17.09
C GLY A 21 -5.66 -2.05 16.39
N ARG A 22 -4.77 -1.11 16.71
CA ARG A 22 -4.71 0.21 16.07
C ARG A 22 -4.30 0.12 14.60
N ILE A 23 -3.34 -0.73 14.25
CA ILE A 23 -2.94 -0.99 12.86
C ILE A 23 -4.13 -1.54 12.07
N THR A 24 -4.80 -2.56 12.59
CA THR A 24 -5.98 -3.15 11.94
C THR A 24 -7.10 -2.14 11.75
N ALA A 25 -7.38 -1.29 12.75
CA ALA A 25 -8.38 -0.24 12.63
C ALA A 25 -8.00 0.80 11.56
N LEU A 26 -6.73 1.19 11.48
CA LEU A 26 -6.23 2.13 10.45
C LEU A 26 -6.26 1.52 9.04
N GLU A 27 -5.98 0.23 8.92
CA GLU A 27 -6.10 -0.50 7.65
C GLU A 27 -7.54 -0.59 7.19
N GLN A 28 -8.49 -0.84 8.11
CA GLN A 28 -9.93 -0.85 7.81
C GLN A 28 -10.49 0.54 7.50
N GLN A 29 -9.92 1.60 8.09
CA GLN A 29 -10.32 2.99 7.82
C GLN A 29 -9.85 3.52 6.46
N ARG A 30 -8.95 2.81 5.77
CA ARG A 30 -8.58 3.12 4.38
C ARG A 30 -9.70 2.72 3.42
N ASN A 31 -10.85 3.37 3.54
CA ASN A 31 -11.94 3.32 2.56
C ASN A 31 -11.52 4.11 1.31
N PHE A 32 -10.74 3.46 0.45
CA PHE A 32 -10.49 3.99 -0.88
C PHE A 32 -11.74 3.85 -1.71
N ASN A 33 -12.09 4.88 -2.48
CA ASN A 33 -13.11 4.75 -3.50
C ASN A 33 -12.55 3.84 -4.62
N PRO A 34 -13.11 2.65 -4.88
CA PRO A 34 -12.57 1.72 -5.87
C PRO A 34 -12.52 2.31 -7.29
N ASP A 35 -13.40 3.26 -7.59
CA ASP A 35 -13.50 3.93 -8.88
C ASP A 35 -12.57 5.14 -9.02
N GLU A 36 -11.85 5.51 -7.97
CA GLU A 36 -10.86 6.58 -8.03
C GLU A 36 -9.75 6.27 -9.05
N ILE A 37 -9.33 7.29 -9.78
CA ILE A 37 -8.25 7.16 -10.76
C ILE A 37 -6.94 7.64 -10.15
N TRP A 38 -6.04 6.71 -9.87
CA TRP A 38 -4.71 6.98 -9.37
C TRP A 38 -3.69 7.17 -10.48
N THR A 39 -2.76 8.08 -10.25
CA THR A 39 -1.51 8.22 -10.99
C THR A 39 -0.53 7.11 -10.63
N ALA A 40 0.48 6.89 -11.47
CA ALA A 40 1.58 5.99 -11.13
C ALA A 40 2.32 6.38 -9.82
N LYS A 41 2.36 7.67 -9.44
CA LYS A 41 2.96 8.09 -8.17
C LYS A 41 2.14 7.62 -6.97
N GLU A 42 0.81 7.74 -7.05
CA GLU A 42 -0.10 7.28 -5.99
C GLU A 42 -0.07 5.75 -5.86
N VAL A 43 -0.01 5.03 -6.98
CA VAL A 43 0.19 3.56 -6.97
C VAL A 43 1.50 3.19 -6.28
N ALA A 44 2.61 3.88 -6.58
CA ALA A 44 3.90 3.62 -5.94
C ALA A 44 3.86 3.90 -4.43
N ALA A 45 3.20 4.99 -4.02
CA ALA A 45 3.01 5.35 -2.62
C ALA A 45 2.15 4.31 -1.88
N TYR A 46 1.05 3.84 -2.49
CA TYR A 46 0.20 2.79 -1.94
C TYR A 46 0.98 1.49 -1.74
N ALA A 47 1.71 1.04 -2.77
CA ALA A 47 2.51 -0.17 -2.75
C ALA A 47 3.81 -0.05 -1.93
N ARG A 48 4.13 1.14 -1.39
CA ARG A 48 5.37 1.45 -0.66
C ARG A 48 6.65 1.09 -1.43
N VAL A 49 6.65 1.31 -2.75
CA VAL A 49 7.80 1.08 -3.64
C VAL A 49 8.26 2.38 -4.27
N SER A 50 9.48 2.38 -4.83
CA SER A 50 9.95 3.54 -5.60
C SER A 50 9.17 3.68 -6.91
N TYR A 51 8.97 4.93 -7.34
CA TYR A 51 8.34 5.22 -8.63
C TYR A 51 9.08 4.58 -9.80
N GLY A 52 10.42 4.59 -9.77
CA GLY A 52 11.26 3.95 -10.77
C GLY A 52 11.03 2.45 -10.85
N TYR A 53 10.95 1.77 -9.69
CA TYR A 53 10.67 0.33 -9.62
C TYR A 53 9.29 0.00 -10.20
N LEU A 54 8.27 0.78 -9.86
CA LEU A 54 6.93 0.63 -10.45
C LEU A 54 7.00 0.70 -11.98
N MET A 55 7.57 1.78 -12.52
CA MET A 55 7.54 2.08 -13.95
C MET A 55 8.46 1.19 -14.79
N GLN A 56 9.58 0.70 -14.23
CA GLN A 56 10.54 -0.11 -14.97
C GLN A 56 10.27 -1.61 -14.85
N LYS A 57 9.54 -2.05 -13.81
CA LYS A 57 9.34 -3.47 -13.53
C LYS A 57 7.88 -3.84 -13.33
N LEU A 58 7.22 -3.32 -12.29
CA LEU A 58 5.89 -3.80 -11.89
C LEU A 58 4.83 -3.62 -13.00
N ILE A 59 4.84 -2.50 -13.73
CA ILE A 59 3.85 -2.26 -14.79
C ILE A 59 3.98 -3.22 -15.98
N HIS A 60 5.08 -3.96 -16.06
CA HIS A 60 5.35 -4.95 -17.10
C HIS A 60 5.09 -6.38 -16.63
N GLU A 61 4.75 -6.58 -15.35
CA GLU A 61 4.47 -7.90 -14.81
C GLU A 61 3.14 -8.45 -15.36
N PRO A 62 3.04 -9.77 -15.58
CA PRO A 62 1.79 -10.39 -15.94
C PRO A 62 0.71 -10.07 -14.90
N HIS A 63 -0.49 -9.72 -15.38
CA HIS A 63 -1.66 -9.37 -14.56
C HIS A 63 -1.57 -8.05 -13.79
N PHE A 64 -0.54 -7.22 -14.00
CA PHE A 64 -0.58 -5.85 -13.47
C PHE A 64 -1.74 -5.07 -14.09
N PRO A 65 -2.50 -4.27 -13.30
CA PRO A 65 -3.65 -3.52 -13.79
C PRO A 65 -3.33 -2.63 -15.01
N GLN A 66 -4.21 -2.65 -16.00
CA GLN A 66 -4.02 -1.86 -17.21
C GLN A 66 -4.23 -0.38 -16.92
N SER A 67 -3.45 0.46 -17.61
CA SER A 67 -3.65 1.90 -17.50
C SER A 67 -4.96 2.29 -18.19
N VAL A 68 -5.80 3.05 -17.49
CA VAL A 68 -6.99 3.68 -18.07
C VAL A 68 -6.61 4.93 -18.86
N GLY A 69 -7.36 5.22 -19.93
CA GLY A 69 -7.16 6.40 -20.79
C GLY A 69 -6.47 6.10 -22.12
N THR A 70 -5.96 7.15 -22.76
CA THR A 70 -5.50 7.06 -24.15
C THR A 70 -4.19 6.28 -24.27
N ALA A 71 -4.14 5.30 -25.17
CA ALA A 71 -2.99 4.43 -25.42
C ALA A 71 -1.76 5.12 -26.06
N LYS A 72 -1.65 6.46 -25.98
CA LYS A 72 -0.48 7.17 -26.51
C LYS A 72 0.75 6.75 -25.72
N LYS A 73 1.85 6.46 -26.43
CA LYS A 73 3.12 5.97 -25.87
C LYS A 73 3.64 6.80 -24.68
N ASN A 74 3.43 8.11 -24.70
CA ASN A 74 3.94 9.05 -23.70
C ASN A 74 2.84 9.63 -22.78
N ALA A 75 1.62 9.10 -22.82
CA ALA A 75 0.58 9.56 -21.91
C ALA A 75 0.92 9.14 -20.47
N PRO A 76 0.68 10.02 -19.48
CA PRO A 76 0.80 9.63 -18.07
C PRO A 76 -0.08 8.42 -17.77
N LYS A 77 0.50 7.42 -17.12
CA LYS A 77 -0.23 6.21 -16.72
C LYS A 77 -1.20 6.52 -15.59
N LYS A 78 -2.41 6.00 -15.70
CA LYS A 78 -3.52 6.17 -14.76
C LYS A 78 -4.15 4.81 -14.49
N TYR A 79 -4.56 4.52 -13.27
CA TYR A 79 -5.06 3.21 -12.87
C TYR A 79 -6.32 3.35 -12.03
N ARG A 80 -7.24 2.39 -12.09
CA ARG A 80 -8.33 2.34 -11.12
C ARG A 80 -7.79 1.87 -9.78
N ALA A 81 -8.09 2.60 -8.72
CA ALA A 81 -7.65 2.30 -7.37
C ALA A 81 -8.03 0.86 -6.95
N GLY A 82 -9.28 0.45 -7.20
CA GLY A 82 -9.77 -0.88 -6.84
C GLY A 82 -8.99 -2.03 -7.51
N GLU A 83 -8.57 -1.87 -8.76
CA GLU A 83 -7.78 -2.89 -9.47
C GLU A 83 -6.36 -3.00 -8.90
N ILE A 84 -5.77 -1.86 -8.53
CA ILE A 84 -4.45 -1.80 -7.88
C ILE A 84 -4.49 -2.41 -6.49
N ILE A 85 -5.46 -2.02 -5.67
CA ILE A 85 -5.65 -2.55 -4.32
C ILE A 85 -5.80 -4.08 -4.40
N ARG A 86 -6.72 -4.57 -5.23
CA ARG A 86 -6.95 -6.01 -5.41
C ARG A 86 -5.70 -6.75 -5.90
N TYR A 87 -4.90 -6.14 -6.78
CA TYR A 87 -3.64 -6.74 -7.24
C TYR A 87 -2.64 -6.94 -6.10
N PHE A 88 -2.49 -5.96 -5.21
CA PHE A 88 -1.56 -6.03 -4.08
C PHE A 88 -2.09 -6.85 -2.91
N GLU A 89 -3.40 -6.86 -2.63
CA GLU A 89 -4.01 -7.72 -1.62
C GLU A 89 -3.85 -9.20 -1.96
N ASN A 90 -4.05 -9.58 -3.22
CA ASN A 90 -3.87 -10.96 -3.67
C ASN A 90 -2.40 -11.41 -3.72
N ARG A 91 -1.44 -10.48 -3.52
CA ARG A 91 -0.01 -10.79 -3.52
C ARG A 91 0.56 -11.23 -2.18
N ASN A 92 -0.19 -11.11 -1.07
CA ASN A 92 0.31 -11.41 0.30
C ASN A 92 1.76 -10.91 0.49
N ILE A 93 1.97 -9.59 0.35
CA ILE A 93 3.24 -8.94 0.71
C ILE A 93 3.18 -8.57 2.19
#